data_AF-A0A960TE45-F1
#
_entry.id   AF-A0A960TE45-F1
#
_cell.length_a   1.000
_cell.length_b   1.000
_cell.length_c   1.000
_cell.angle_alpha   90.00
_cell.angle_beta   90.00
_cell.angle_gamma   90.00
#
_symmetry.space_group_name_H-M   'P 1'
#
loop_
_entity.id
_entity.type
_entity.pdbx_description
1 polymer ?
#
loop_
_entity_poly.entity_id
_entity_poly.type
_entity_poly.pdbx_seq_one_letter_code
_entity_poly.pdbx_strand_id
1 'polypeptide(L)'
;MIKIPLKVAASLAVACSLFLSGCSPEPIEVTCNQSVEDLQANQGTTEDIYVIRCPANCSDGAIWGTDIYTADSSICTAARHAGAMGKEGGEAEIEILPGRKSYGGSIRNEVSTGDWPEYKSSFSFR
;
A
#
# COMPACT_ATOMS: atom_id res chain seq x y z
N MET A 1 31.57 -30.36 -35.61
CA MET A 1 30.92 -29.72 -36.77
C MET A 1 29.42 -29.65 -36.48
N ILE A 2 28.88 -28.43 -36.29
CA ILE A 2 27.56 -27.95 -36.79
C ILE A 2 26.33 -28.75 -36.30
N LYS A 3 25.37 -28.25 -35.50
CA LYS A 3 24.50 -27.06 -35.68
C LYS A 3 23.63 -26.90 -34.42
N ILE A 4 23.48 -25.69 -33.89
CA ILE A 4 22.32 -25.26 -33.08
C ILE A 4 21.49 -24.34 -34.01
N PRO A 5 20.15 -24.45 -34.00
CA PRO A 5 19.39 -23.27 -33.56
C PRO A 5 18.17 -23.60 -32.69
N LEU A 6 18.20 -23.00 -31.50
CA LEU A 6 17.14 -22.18 -30.90
C LEU A 6 15.70 -22.35 -31.45
N LYS A 7 14.80 -22.86 -30.61
CA LYS A 7 13.36 -22.54 -30.68
C LYS A 7 12.95 -21.85 -29.38
N VAL A 8 12.98 -20.53 -29.40
CA VAL A 8 12.22 -19.69 -28.46
C VAL A 8 10.74 -19.94 -28.78
N ALA A 9 10.03 -20.60 -27.88
CA ALA A 9 8.57 -20.60 -27.92
C ALA A 9 8.12 -19.30 -27.26
N ALA A 10 7.90 -18.27 -28.08
CA ALA A 10 7.15 -17.10 -27.67
C ALA A 10 5.71 -17.55 -27.38
N SER A 11 5.36 -17.65 -26.11
CA SER A 11 3.98 -17.91 -25.69
C SER A 11 3.16 -16.64 -25.91
N LEU A 12 2.00 -16.84 -26.53
CA LEU A 12 1.10 -15.86 -27.11
C LEU A 12 0.81 -14.69 -26.16
N ALA A 13 1.02 -13.48 -26.68
CA ALA A 13 0.31 -12.30 -26.20
C ALA A 13 -1.20 -12.55 -26.37
N VAL A 14 -1.93 -12.63 -25.26
CA VAL A 14 -3.38 -12.62 -25.27
C VAL A 14 -3.81 -11.25 -25.79
N ALA A 15 -4.66 -11.27 -26.83
CA ALA A 15 -5.15 -10.08 -27.50
C ALA A 15 -5.86 -9.15 -26.52
N CYS A 16 -5.26 -7.98 -26.29
CA CYS A 16 -5.91 -6.81 -25.70
C CYS A 16 -7.04 -6.39 -26.64
N SER A 17 -8.26 -6.85 -26.34
CA SER A 17 -9.44 -6.61 -27.14
C SER A 17 -10.08 -5.28 -26.73
N LEU A 18 -9.86 -4.24 -27.54
CA LEU A 18 -10.67 -3.03 -27.74
C LEU A 18 -11.14 -2.16 -26.55
N PHE A 19 -10.62 -2.34 -25.34
CA PHE A 19 -10.67 -1.26 -24.34
C PHE A 19 -9.27 -0.65 -24.20
N LEU A 20 -9.17 0.66 -24.42
CA LEU A 20 -8.02 1.50 -24.08
C LEU A 20 -7.83 1.60 -22.56
N SER A 21 -7.92 0.49 -21.83
CA SER A 21 -7.64 0.45 -20.40
C SER A 21 -6.15 0.20 -20.26
N GLY A 22 -5.42 1.29 -20.06
CA GLY A 22 -3.98 1.27 -19.79
C GLY A 22 -3.65 0.28 -18.68
N CYS A 23 -2.43 -0.23 -18.72
CA CYS A 23 -1.85 -1.09 -17.69
C CYS A 23 -1.66 -0.28 -16.40
N SER A 24 -2.75 -0.04 -15.67
CA SER A 24 -2.74 0.55 -14.32
C SER A 24 -3.26 -0.51 -13.36
N PRO A 25 -2.56 -0.80 -12.24
CA PRO A 25 -3.09 -1.70 -11.24
C PRO A 25 -4.41 -1.13 -10.70
N GLU A 26 -5.41 -2.01 -10.56
CA GLU A 26 -6.68 -1.65 -9.92
C GLU A 26 -6.44 -1.38 -8.43
N PRO A 27 -7.01 -0.31 -7.85
CA PRO A 27 -6.87 -0.04 -6.42
C PRO A 27 -7.37 -1.19 -5.56
N ILE A 28 -6.61 -1.54 -4.52
CA ILE A 28 -7.06 -2.48 -3.50
C ILE A 28 -8.05 -1.76 -2.59
N GLU A 29 -9.31 -2.20 -2.61
CA GLU A 29 -10.34 -1.71 -1.70
C GLU A 29 -10.04 -2.16 -0.27
N VAL A 30 -9.82 -1.20 0.64
CA VAL A 30 -9.53 -1.47 2.06
C VAL A 30 -10.68 -1.07 2.97
N THR A 31 -10.82 -1.75 4.11
CA THR A 31 -11.73 -1.29 5.17
C THR A 31 -11.04 -0.26 6.08
N CYS A 32 -11.81 0.52 6.83
CA CYS A 32 -11.27 1.63 7.65
C CYS A 32 -10.15 1.24 8.62
N ASN A 33 -10.21 0.03 9.17
CA ASN A 33 -9.25 -0.46 10.16
C ASN A 33 -8.24 -1.45 9.58
N GLN A 34 -8.20 -1.60 8.26
CA GLN A 34 -7.29 -2.54 7.62
C GLN A 34 -5.86 -2.00 7.62
N SER A 35 -4.93 -2.88 7.97
CA SER A 35 -3.50 -2.60 7.99
C SER A 35 -2.77 -3.20 6.80
N VAL A 36 -1.51 -2.83 6.60
CA VAL A 36 -0.65 -3.48 5.60
C VAL A 36 -0.42 -4.95 5.96
N GLU A 37 -0.29 -5.28 7.24
CA GLU A 37 -0.13 -6.69 7.65
C GLU A 37 -1.35 -7.53 7.26
N ASP A 38 -2.56 -6.98 7.40
CA ASP A 38 -3.79 -7.67 6.96
C ASP A 38 -3.81 -7.88 5.45
N LEU A 39 -3.32 -6.91 4.67
CA LEU A 39 -3.22 -7.05 3.21
C LEU A 39 -2.23 -8.15 2.84
N GLN A 40 -1.03 -8.13 3.42
CA GLN A 40 0.01 -9.12 3.15
C GLN A 40 -0.39 -10.54 3.56
N ALA A 41 -1.09 -10.68 4.70
CA ALA A 41 -1.57 -11.98 5.18
C ALA A 41 -2.62 -12.61 4.25
N ASN A 42 -3.44 -11.79 3.58
CA ASN A 42 -4.58 -12.26 2.80
C ASN A 42 -4.32 -12.30 1.29
N GLN A 43 -3.38 -11.50 0.77
CA GLN A 43 -3.22 -11.32 -0.67
C GLN A 43 -1.93 -11.93 -1.25
N GLY A 44 -1.01 -12.43 -0.41
CA GLY A 44 0.21 -13.12 -0.89
C GLY A 44 1.06 -12.28 -1.85
N THR A 45 1.07 -10.97 -1.63
CA THR A 45 1.58 -10.01 -2.59
C THR A 45 3.10 -9.94 -2.58
N THR A 46 3.70 -9.79 -3.77
CA THR A 46 5.16 -9.77 -3.99
C THR A 46 5.70 -8.39 -4.34
N GLU A 47 4.84 -7.37 -4.41
CA GLU A 47 5.21 -6.01 -4.78
C GLU A 47 5.40 -5.13 -3.54
N ASP A 48 6.25 -4.11 -3.65
CA ASP A 48 6.46 -3.18 -2.54
C ASP A 48 5.52 -1.97 -2.62
N ILE A 49 4.79 -1.78 -3.71
CA ILE A 49 3.95 -0.60 -3.94
C ILE A 49 2.52 -1.03 -4.28
N TYR A 50 1.54 -0.38 -3.66
CA TYR A 50 0.12 -0.62 -3.91
C TYR A 50 -0.65 0.68 -4.04
N VAL A 51 -1.63 0.70 -4.94
CA VAL A 51 -2.70 1.70 -4.90
C VAL A 51 -3.80 1.11 -4.02
N ILE A 52 -4.19 1.82 -2.97
CA ILE A 52 -5.31 1.45 -2.09
C ILE A 52 -6.47 2.41 -2.29
N ARG A 53 -7.68 1.98 -1.96
CA ARG A 53 -8.86 2.87 -1.88
C ARG A 53 -9.54 2.76 -0.53
N CYS A 54 -9.64 3.88 0.17
CA CYS A 54 -10.34 4.01 1.43
C CYS A 54 -11.79 4.49 1.24
N PRO A 55 -12.76 3.94 1.98
CA PRO A 55 -14.13 4.41 1.95
C PRO A 55 -14.24 5.78 2.62
N ALA A 56 -15.27 6.52 2.22
CA ALA A 56 -15.58 7.82 2.82
C ALA A 56 -15.98 7.69 4.30
N ASN A 57 -15.66 8.72 5.08
CA ASN A 57 -16.03 8.88 6.48
C ASN A 57 -15.58 7.72 7.39
N CYS A 58 -14.38 7.20 7.17
CA CYS A 58 -13.80 6.19 8.05
C CYS A 58 -13.67 6.66 9.49
N SER A 59 -14.03 5.77 10.42
CA SER A 59 -13.64 5.89 11.82
C SER A 59 -12.13 5.79 11.94
N ASP A 60 -11.55 6.57 12.86
CA ASP A 60 -10.12 6.53 13.11
C ASP A 60 -9.73 5.21 13.80
N GLY A 61 -8.67 4.58 13.29
CA GLY A 61 -8.01 3.40 13.86
C GLY A 61 -6.69 3.77 14.52
N ALA A 62 -6.06 2.80 15.18
CA ALA A 62 -4.74 3.01 15.78
C ALA A 62 -3.67 3.17 14.70
N ILE A 63 -2.79 4.16 14.88
CA ILE A 63 -1.66 4.42 14.00
C ILE A 63 -0.43 4.87 14.80
N TRP A 64 0.75 4.48 14.32
CA TRP A 64 2.02 4.74 14.98
C TRP A 64 3.06 5.27 14.01
N GLY A 65 3.77 6.32 14.41
CA GLY A 65 4.77 6.97 13.57
C GLY A 65 4.27 8.18 12.78
N THR A 66 5.18 8.73 11.98
CA THR A 66 5.00 9.95 11.19
C THR A 66 5.78 9.80 9.88
N ASP A 67 5.11 10.03 8.75
CA ASP A 67 5.59 9.81 7.37
C ASP A 67 5.91 8.34 7.03
N ILE A 68 6.46 7.60 8.00
CA ILE A 68 6.64 6.16 7.98
C ILE A 68 5.93 5.59 9.19
N TYR A 69 4.98 4.70 8.92
CA TYR A 69 4.06 4.10 9.88
C TYR A 69 4.39 2.62 10.08
N THR A 70 4.11 2.08 11.27
CA THR A 70 4.22 0.61 11.48
C THR A 70 3.21 -0.12 10.60
N ALA A 71 3.56 -1.30 10.09
CA ALA A 71 2.71 -2.03 9.14
C ALA A 71 1.33 -2.46 9.70
N ASP A 72 1.15 -2.48 11.02
CA ASP A 72 -0.13 -2.74 11.70
C ASP A 72 -1.00 -1.49 11.89
N SER A 73 -0.54 -0.32 11.48
CA SER A 73 -1.33 0.91 11.51
C SER A 73 -2.51 0.85 10.54
N SER A 74 -3.65 1.44 10.91
CA SER A 74 -4.78 1.69 9.99
C SER A 74 -4.32 2.55 8.81
N ILE A 75 -4.45 1.99 7.59
CA ILE A 75 -4.01 2.65 6.35
C ILE A 75 -4.77 3.97 6.14
N CYS A 76 -6.11 3.96 6.27
CA CYS A 76 -6.93 5.14 5.99
C CYS A 76 -6.71 6.25 7.02
N THR A 77 -6.49 5.91 8.29
CA THR A 77 -6.19 6.89 9.33
C THR A 77 -4.80 7.48 9.13
N ALA A 78 -3.83 6.65 8.75
CA ALA A 78 -2.47 7.09 8.43
C ALA A 78 -2.45 7.99 7.18
N ALA A 79 -3.28 7.70 6.17
CA ALA A 79 -3.41 8.52 4.96
C ALA A 79 -3.89 9.93 5.29
N ARG A 80 -4.91 10.03 6.16
CA ARG A 80 -5.38 11.31 6.70
C ARG A 80 -4.31 12.03 7.49
N HIS A 81 -3.63 11.33 8.39
CA HIS A 81 -2.52 11.91 9.15
C HIS A 81 -1.41 12.44 8.24
N ALA A 82 -1.01 11.69 7.21
CA ALA A 82 -0.01 12.09 6.23
C ALA A 82 -0.45 13.26 5.34
N GLY A 83 -1.76 13.53 5.26
CA GLY A 83 -2.34 14.48 4.31
C GLY A 83 -2.42 13.92 2.88
N ALA A 84 -2.24 12.61 2.72
CA ALA A 84 -2.42 11.92 1.45
C ALA A 84 -3.90 11.86 1.04
N MET A 85 -4.84 11.95 2.00
CA MET A 85 -6.28 11.94 1.74
C MET A 85 -7.07 12.67 2.83
N GLY A 86 -8.27 13.16 2.51
CA GLY A 86 -9.19 13.77 3.47
C GLY A 86 -10.18 12.77 4.11
N LYS A 87 -11.26 13.29 4.70
CA LYS A 87 -12.30 12.46 5.35
C LYS A 87 -13.23 11.78 4.33
N GLU A 88 -13.26 12.28 3.11
CA GLU A 88 -14.00 11.74 1.97
C GLU A 88 -13.43 10.40 1.45
N GLY A 89 -12.26 9.97 1.94
CA GLY A 89 -11.59 8.76 1.47
C GLY A 89 -11.01 8.95 0.06
N GLY A 90 -10.93 7.87 -0.71
CA GLY A 90 -10.38 7.88 -2.07
C GLY A 90 -9.12 7.03 -2.20
N GLU A 91 -8.36 7.27 -3.26
CA GLU A 91 -7.16 6.50 -3.58
C GLU A 91 -5.90 7.12 -2.98
N ALA A 92 -4.97 6.26 -2.58
CA ALA A 92 -3.62 6.66 -2.23
C ALA A 92 -2.62 5.56 -2.65
N GLU A 93 -1.40 5.96 -2.97
CA GLU A 93 -0.31 5.02 -3.24
C GLU A 93 0.51 4.81 -1.96
N ILE A 94 0.71 3.55 -1.59
CA ILE A 94 1.53 3.15 -0.44
C ILE A 94 2.75 2.38 -0.91
N GLU A 95 3.86 2.58 -0.20
CA GLU A 95 5.08 1.77 -0.34
C GLU A 95 5.36 1.04 0.97
N ILE A 96 5.60 -0.26 0.88
CA ILE A 96 6.03 -1.13 1.97
C ILE A 96 7.53 -1.00 2.14
N LEU A 97 7.95 -0.83 3.39
CA LEU A 97 9.33 -0.57 3.75
C LEU A 97 9.79 -1.54 4.85
N PRO A 98 11.10 -1.75 4.99
CA PRO A 98 11.64 -2.39 6.18
C PRO A 98 11.20 -1.71 7.48
N GLY A 99 11.15 -2.48 8.55
CA GLY A 99 10.92 -1.99 9.91
C GLY A 99 11.97 -0.98 10.40
N ARG A 100 11.62 -0.18 11.40
CA ARG A 100 12.52 0.75 12.10
C ARG A 100 12.69 0.35 13.55
N LYS A 101 13.77 0.84 14.18
CA LYS A 101 14.03 0.67 15.62
C LYS A 101 13.15 1.55 16.51
N SER A 102 12.54 2.58 15.95
CA SER A 102 11.65 3.51 16.64
C SER A 102 10.83 4.32 15.65
N TYR A 103 9.63 4.72 16.06
CA TYR A 103 8.68 5.56 15.32
C TYR A 103 8.26 6.71 16.23
N GLY A 104 8.39 7.94 15.74
CA GLY A 104 7.95 9.14 16.46
C GLY A 104 6.52 9.51 16.08
N GLY A 105 5.65 9.59 17.08
CA GLY A 105 4.28 10.06 16.93
C GLY A 105 4.23 11.57 16.70
N SER A 106 3.14 12.04 16.07
CA SER A 106 2.87 13.47 15.93
C SER A 106 1.37 13.74 15.79
N ILE A 107 1.04 15.02 15.69
CA ILE A 107 -0.31 15.47 15.33
C ILE A 107 -0.20 16.23 14.01
N ARG A 108 -0.88 15.73 12.98
CA ARG A 108 -0.99 16.36 11.66
C ARG A 108 -2.39 16.15 11.12
N ASN A 109 -2.91 17.12 10.39
CA ASN A 109 -4.23 17.06 9.75
C ASN A 109 -5.35 16.63 10.73
N GLU A 110 -5.29 17.15 11.96
CA GLU A 110 -6.23 16.85 13.06
C GLU A 110 -6.24 15.40 13.54
N VAL A 111 -5.30 14.57 13.08
CA VAL A 111 -5.13 13.18 13.52
C VAL A 111 -3.89 13.09 14.41
N SER A 112 -3.97 12.32 15.50
CA SER A 112 -2.85 12.06 16.41
C SER A 112 -2.33 10.64 16.22
N THR A 113 -1.02 10.46 16.27
CA THR A 113 -0.36 9.15 16.21
C THR A 113 0.45 8.89 17.48
N GLY A 114 0.66 7.61 17.79
CA GLY A 114 1.52 7.21 18.91
C GLY A 114 2.98 7.03 18.51
N ASP A 115 3.87 7.19 19.48
CA ASP A 115 5.22 6.63 19.39
C ASP A 115 5.15 5.10 19.37
N TRP A 116 6.13 4.46 18.74
CA TRP A 116 6.32 3.02 18.83
C TRP A 116 7.79 2.64 18.87
N PRO A 117 8.19 1.61 19.62
CA PRO A 117 9.54 1.08 19.60
C PRO A 117 9.83 0.35 18.27
N GLU A 118 10.70 -0.66 18.30
CA GLU A 118 11.03 -1.44 17.11
C GLU A 118 9.79 -2.17 16.55
N TYR A 119 9.66 -2.14 15.22
CA TYR A 119 8.68 -2.93 14.49
C TYR A 119 9.30 -3.58 13.27
N LYS A 120 8.72 -4.70 12.81
CA LYS A 120 9.31 -5.58 11.78
C LYS A 120 9.17 -5.04 10.35
N SER A 121 8.14 -4.24 10.08
CA SER A 121 7.78 -3.73 8.76
C SER A 121 7.14 -2.34 8.87
N SER A 122 7.23 -1.54 7.82
CA SER A 122 6.64 -0.20 7.79
C SER A 122 5.93 0.06 6.48
N PHE A 123 5.23 1.18 6.39
CA PHE A 123 4.80 1.74 5.11
C PHE A 123 4.85 3.27 5.10
N SER A 124 4.82 3.84 3.91
CA SER A 124 4.71 5.29 3.67
C SER A 124 3.80 5.57 2.48
N PHE A 125 3.37 6.83 2.36
CA PHE A 125 2.62 7.31 1.19
C PHE A 125 3.57 7.95 0.17
N ARG A 126 3.32 7.74 -1.12
CA ARG A 126 4.08 8.30 -2.25
C ARG A 126 3.48 9.60 -2.78
#